data_AF-A0A0B7B8N5-F1
#
_entry.id   AF-A0A0B7B8N5-F1
#
_cell.length_a   1.000
_cell.length_b   1.000
_cell.length_c   1.000
_cell.angle_alpha   90.00
_cell.angle_beta   90.00
_cell.angle_gamma   90.00
#
_symmetry.space_group_name_H-M   'P 1'
#
loop_
_entity.id
_entity.type
_entity.pdbx_description
1 polymer ?
#
loop_
_entity_poly.entity_id
_entity_poly.type
_entity_poly.pdbx_seq_one_letter_code
_entity_poly.pdbx_strand_id
1 'polypeptide(L)' 'MPGCCEYAEEFRSQEIDGQALLLLKEDHLMTAMNIKLGPALKICSKINTLKTDSATS' A
#
# COMPACT_ATOMS: atom_id res chain seq x y z
N MET A 1 9.32 -2.16 7.80
CA MET A 1 9.20 -0.71 7.53
C MET A 1 8.74 -0.02 8.81
N PRO A 2 9.64 0.67 9.54
CA PRO A 2 9.27 1.32 10.80
C PRO A 2 8.13 2.33 10.61
N GLY A 3 7.13 2.29 11.47
CA GLY A 3 5.97 3.19 11.42
C GLY A 3 4.93 2.86 10.35
N CYS A 4 4.93 1.65 9.78
CA CYS A 4 3.88 1.24 8.83
C CYS A 4 3.15 -0.05 9.23
N CYS A 5 3.60 -0.75 10.28
CA CYS A 5 2.96 -1.97 10.76
C CYS A 5 1.54 -1.70 11.29
N GLU A 6 1.29 -0.50 11.83
CA GLU A 6 -0.03 -0.09 12.34
C GLU A 6 -1.12 -0.06 11.25
N TYR A 7 -0.74 0.11 9.99
CA TYR A 7 -1.71 0.15 8.88
C TYR A 7 -2.08 -1.23 8.35
N ALA A 8 -1.40 -2.31 8.77
CA ALA A 8 -1.64 -3.65 8.22
C ALA A 8 -3.09 -4.14 8.45
N GLU A 9 -3.66 -3.83 9.62
CA GLU A 9 -5.06 -4.15 9.93
C GLU A 9 -6.05 -3.34 9.06
N GLU A 10 -5.70 -2.12 8.66
CA GLU A 10 -6.53 -1.31 7.76
C GLU A 10 -6.65 -1.96 6.37
N PHE A 11 -5.54 -2.49 5.82
CA PHE A 11 -5.59 -3.24 4.55
C PHE A 11 -6.51 -4.45 4.64
N ARG A 12 -6.50 -5.15 5.79
CA ARG A 12 -7.37 -6.30 6.04
C ARG A 12 -8.84 -5.86 6.18
N SER A 13 -9.09 -4.77 6.90
CA SER A 13 -10.44 -4.23 7.10
C SER A 13 -11.08 -3.71 5.81
N GLN A 14 -10.25 -3.20 4.88
CA GLN A 14 -10.67 -2.76 3.55
C GLN A 14 -10.73 -3.92 2.54
N GLU A 15 -10.52 -5.18 2.98
CA GLU A 15 -10.53 -6.38 2.15
C GLU A 15 -9.57 -6.31 0.95
N ILE A 16 -8.41 -5.69 1.14
CA ILE A 16 -7.41 -5.52 0.09
C ILE A 16 -6.66 -6.85 -0.14
N ASP A 17 -6.99 -7.51 -1.24
CA ASP A 17 -6.29 -8.69 -1.71
C ASP A 17 -5.03 -8.36 -2.55
N GLY A 18 -4.35 -9.38 -3.06
CA GLY A 18 -3.14 -9.19 -3.86
C GLY A 18 -3.34 -8.41 -5.16
N GLN A 19 -4.51 -8.50 -5.79
CA GLN A 19 -4.79 -7.77 -7.03
C GLN A 19 -5.13 -6.30 -6.72
N ALA A 20 -5.99 -6.07 -5.73
CA ALA A 20 -6.35 -4.74 -5.25
C ALA A 20 -5.13 -3.97 -4.74
N LEU A 21 -4.21 -4.66 -4.04
CA LEU A 21 -2.96 -4.09 -3.56
C LEU A 21 -2.15 -3.44 -4.69
N LEU A 22 -2.11 -4.06 -5.86
CA LEU A 22 -1.40 -3.54 -7.03
C LEU A 22 -2.14 -2.38 -7.71
N LEU A 23 -3.41 -2.14 -7.40
CA LEU A 23 -4.17 -1.00 -7.93
C LEU A 23 -4.13 0.22 -7.02
N LEU A 24 -3.60 0.08 -5.80
CA LEU A 24 -3.50 1.19 -4.86
C LEU A 24 -2.61 2.32 -5.39
N LYS A 25 -3.09 3.54 -5.14
CA LYS A 25 -2.41 4.81 -5.38
C LYS A 25 -2.29 5.54 -4.05
N GLU A 26 -1.39 6.51 -4.00
CA GLU A 26 -1.16 7.34 -2.81
C GLU A 26 -2.45 7.99 -2.30
N ASP A 27 -3.27 8.49 -3.22
CA ASP A 27 -4.58 9.09 -2.93
C ASP A 27 -5.51 8.13 -2.16
N HIS A 28 -5.56 6.85 -2.54
CA HIS A 28 -6.39 5.86 -1.83
C HIS A 28 -5.91 5.64 -0.39
N LEU A 29 -4.59 5.60 -0.18
CA LEU A 29 -4.00 5.44 1.16
C LEU A 29 -4.32 6.65 2.04
N MET A 30 -4.24 7.85 1.47
CA MET A 30 -4.46 9.08 2.22
C MET A 30 -5.92 9.37 2.51
N THR A 31 -6.81 9.13 1.54
CA THR A 31 -8.22 9.48 1.65
C THR A 31 -9.05 8.37 2.26
N ALA A 32 -8.99 7.15 1.72
CA ALA A 32 -9.83 6.04 2.15
C ALA A 32 -9.34 5.37 3.44
N MET A 33 -8.02 5.38 3.66
CA MET A 33 -7.39 4.70 4.81
C MET A 33 -6.76 5.67 5.81
N ASN A 34 -6.96 6.98 5.62
CA ASN A 34 -6.52 8.04 6.52
C ASN A 34 -5.01 8.00 6.87
N ILE A 35 -4.19 7.47 5.96
CA ILE A 35 -2.74 7.33 6.14
C ILE A 35 -2.06 8.67 5.82
N LYS A 36 -1.13 9.10 6.68
CA LYS A 36 -0.37 10.34 6.43
C LYS A 36 0.52 10.21 5.19
N LEU A 37 0.81 11.35 4.56
CA LEU A 37 1.64 11.44 3.35
C LEU A 37 2.96 10.64 3.45
N GLY A 38 3.70 10.79 4.55
CA GLY A 38 4.99 10.11 4.74
C GLY A 38 4.90 8.58 4.64
N PRO A 39 4.08 7.90 5.47
CA PRO A 39 3.82 6.48 5.32
C PRO A 39 3.20 6.07 3.98
N ALA A 40 2.26 6.85 3.43
CA ALA A 40 1.63 6.57 2.13
C ALA A 40 2.66 6.48 0.99
N LEU A 41 3.59 7.43 0.92
CA LEU A 41 4.69 7.45 -0.05
C LEU A 41 5.57 6.19 0.06
N LYS A 42 5.91 5.77 1.29
CA LYS A 42 6.74 4.58 1.54
C LYS A 42 6.03 3.30 1.12
N ILE A 43 4.74 3.18 1.40
CA ILE A 43 3.92 2.03 1.01
C ILE A 43 3.80 1.95 -0.52
N CYS A 44 3.45 3.05 -1.19
CA CYS A 44 3.37 3.12 -2.65
C CYS A 44 4.68 2.75 -3.34
N SER A 45 5.81 3.24 -2.82
CA SER A 45 7.15 2.86 -3.31
C SER A 45 7.36 1.34 -3.25
N LYS A 46 6.97 0.70 -2.13
CA LYS A 46 7.12 -0.76 -1.98
C LYS A 46 6.18 -1.55 -2.89
N ILE A 47 4.94 -1.10 -3.06
CA ILE A 47 3.99 -1.70 -4.01
C ILE A 47 4.55 -1.63 -5.44
N ASN A 48 5.16 -0.52 -5.83
CA ASN A 48 5.77 -0.38 -7.15
C ASN A 48 6.95 -1.33 -7.36
N THR A 49 7.80 -1.55 -6.35
CA THR A 49 8.84 -2.60 -6.40
C THR A 49 8.23 -3.99 -6.60
N LEU A 50 7.15 -4.32 -5.90
CA LEU A 50 6.48 -5.63 -6.06
C LEU A 50 5.92 -5.83 -7.48
N LYS A 51 5.38 -4.77 -8.10
CA LYS A 51 4.91 -4.80 -9.50
C LYS A 51 6.04 -5.12 -10.48
N THR A 52 7.21 -4.52 -10.28
CA THR A 52 8.36 -4.73 -11.18
C THR A 52 8.96 -6.12 -11.01
N ASP A 53 9.00 -6.64 -9.79
CA ASP A 53 9.50 -7.99 -9.50
C ASP A 53 8.59 -9.07 -10.12
N SER A 54 7.28 -8.81 -10.14
CA SER A 54 6.28 -9.72 -10.76
C SER A 54 6.31 -9.69 -12.30
N ALA A 55 6.82 -8.61 -12.91
CA ALA A 55 6.89 -8.45 -14.37
C ALA A 55 8.20 -8.97 -14.98
N THR A 56 9.19 -9.30 -14.13
CA THR A 56 10.52 -9.78 -14.55
C THR A 56 10.77 -11.25 -14.21
N SER A 57 9.73 -11.96 -13.75
CA SER A 57 9.74 -13.40 -13.47
C SER A 57 8.96 -14.20 -14.52
#